data_AF-A0A528LIP0-F1
#
_entry.id   AF-A0A528LIP0-F1
#
_cell.length_a   1.000
_cell.length_b   1.000
_cell.length_c   1.000
_cell.angle_alpha   90.00
_cell.angle_beta   90.00
_cell.angle_gamma   90.00
#
_symmetry.space_group_name_H-M   'P 1'
#
loop_
_entity.id
_entity.type
_entity.pdbx_description
1 polymer ?
#
loop_
_entity_poly.entity_id
_entity_poly.type
_entity_poly.pdbx_seq_one_letter_code
_entity_poly.pdbx_strand_id
1 'polypeptide(L)'
;MKSFRDKRRDNRPQHARPEQARPRDAFPAGRPQAAAERRETRPADRQEAKPAPRVLARREGSLPAERLPLILEVAPNADYALLDSGAGEKLEQYGPYRIVRPEGQAIWQRALPAKEWERVDAIFTGDTDEEGIGRWRFPKAPLGETWPMKHDGIDYLGRFTSFRHVGVFPEQASHWDHMAGLIAAAKRPVKVLNLFGYTGLASLVAARAGAEVTHVDASKKAIGWARENQEMAGLGDKPIRWIVEDAVKFAEREERRGSRYDIVLFDPPAYGRGPKGEVWQLFEDLPGLTDLCRSILTPKPLAVVLTAYSIRASFFAIHALMRDTFAGMGGTVESGELIIREKSAGRALSTSLFSRWVA
;
A
#
# COMPACT_ATOMS: atom_id res chain seq x y z
N MET A 1 -50.65 34.34 -56.71
CA MET A 1 -51.02 35.38 -55.71
C MET A 1 -49.69 35.87 -55.12
N LYS A 2 -49.25 37.15 -55.12
CA LYS A 2 -49.88 38.44 -54.71
C LYS A 2 -50.42 38.37 -53.27
N SER A 3 -50.10 39.25 -52.29
CA SER A 3 -49.18 40.40 -52.09
C SER A 3 -49.12 40.70 -50.55
N PHE A 4 -48.29 41.54 -49.89
CA PHE A 4 -47.19 42.49 -50.20
C PHE A 4 -46.32 42.71 -48.91
N ARG A 5 -45.04 43.12 -48.95
CA ARG A 5 -44.44 44.48 -48.73
C ARG A 5 -44.85 45.26 -47.45
N ASP A 6 -44.04 46.10 -46.78
CA ASP A 6 -42.59 46.50 -46.80
C ASP A 6 -42.40 47.57 -45.67
N LYS A 7 -41.29 47.72 -44.90
CA LYS A 7 -40.11 48.58 -45.19
C LYS A 7 -39.03 48.59 -44.08
N ARG A 8 -37.82 49.08 -44.43
CA ARG A 8 -36.62 49.27 -43.57
C ARG A 8 -36.33 50.77 -43.30
N ARG A 9 -35.51 51.11 -42.27
CA ARG A 9 -34.20 51.82 -42.43
C ARG A 9 -33.44 52.13 -41.12
N ASP A 10 -32.17 52.52 -41.30
CA ASP A 10 -31.08 52.71 -40.33
C ASP A 10 -30.85 54.18 -39.91
N ASN A 11 -30.18 54.44 -38.76
CA ASN A 11 -28.87 55.14 -38.69
C ASN A 11 -28.34 55.47 -37.26
N ARG A 12 -27.05 55.82 -37.17
CA ARG A 12 -26.30 56.42 -36.01
C ARG A 12 -25.53 57.68 -36.46
N PRO A 13 -25.15 58.62 -35.56
CA PRO A 13 -23.72 58.75 -35.18
C PRO A 13 -23.48 59.09 -33.67
N GLN A 14 -22.41 59.85 -33.30
CA GLN A 14 -21.72 59.84 -31.98
C GLN A 14 -21.41 61.23 -31.35
N HIS A 15 -20.76 61.23 -30.15
CA HIS A 15 -20.11 62.33 -29.36
C HIS A 15 -21.03 63.24 -28.50
N ALA A 16 -20.64 63.80 -27.32
CA ALA A 16 -19.38 63.81 -26.52
C ALA A 16 -19.61 63.86 -24.96
N ARG A 17 -18.55 64.11 -24.16
CA ARG A 17 -18.46 64.28 -22.67
C ARG A 17 -18.48 65.80 -22.27
N PRO A 18 -18.35 66.28 -20.98
CA PRO A 18 -17.98 65.64 -19.69
C PRO A 18 -18.68 66.11 -18.36
N GLU A 19 -18.15 65.60 -17.23
CA GLU A 19 -17.92 66.26 -15.90
C GLU A 19 -18.82 65.98 -14.67
N GLN A 20 -18.44 66.56 -13.50
CA GLN A 20 -18.54 65.94 -12.16
C GLN A 20 -19.22 66.82 -11.08
N ALA A 21 -19.77 66.21 -9.99
CA ALA A 21 -19.70 66.75 -8.61
C ALA A 21 -20.18 65.76 -7.51
N ARG A 22 -19.62 65.90 -6.29
CA ARG A 22 -20.14 65.53 -4.94
C ARG A 22 -20.23 66.86 -4.12
N PRO A 23 -20.57 66.95 -2.80
CA PRO A 23 -20.96 65.95 -1.77
C PRO A 23 -22.17 66.36 -0.89
N ARG A 24 -22.46 65.62 0.20
CA ARG A 24 -22.70 66.14 1.59
C ARG A 24 -22.90 65.02 2.63
N ASP A 25 -22.77 65.37 3.91
CA ASP A 25 -22.70 64.48 5.09
C ASP A 25 -23.78 64.76 6.16
N ALA A 26 -23.84 63.89 7.20
CA ALA A 26 -24.63 63.97 8.45
C ALA A 26 -26.16 63.73 8.32
N PHE A 27 -26.88 63.14 9.29
CA PHE A 27 -26.72 63.12 10.76
C PHE A 27 -26.89 61.71 11.41
N PRO A 28 -26.59 61.55 12.73
CA PRO A 28 -26.55 60.25 13.42
C PRO A 28 -27.62 60.06 14.53
N ALA A 29 -27.73 58.83 15.06
CA ALA A 29 -27.75 58.48 16.50
C ALA A 29 -28.66 57.27 16.85
N GLY A 30 -28.08 56.28 17.51
CA GLY A 30 -28.78 55.13 18.12
C GLY A 30 -27.76 54.18 18.77
N ARG A 31 -27.95 53.80 20.04
CA ARG A 31 -27.07 52.88 20.79
C ARG A 31 -27.86 51.67 21.32
N PRO A 32 -27.19 50.55 21.66
CA PRO A 32 -27.71 49.22 21.37
C PRO A 32 -28.49 48.56 22.51
N GLN A 33 -29.26 47.54 22.15
CA GLN A 33 -29.60 46.41 23.02
C GLN A 33 -28.86 45.16 22.53
N ALA A 34 -28.44 44.31 23.46
CA ALA A 34 -27.72 43.08 23.16
C ALA A 34 -28.67 41.87 23.11
N ALA A 35 -28.63 41.11 22.02
CA ALA A 35 -29.24 39.79 21.92
C ALA A 35 -28.12 38.74 21.85
N ALA A 36 -28.13 37.77 22.77
CA ALA A 36 -27.08 36.76 22.89
C ALA A 36 -27.41 35.51 22.06
N GLU A 37 -27.01 35.50 20.79
CA GLU A 37 -27.08 34.29 19.97
C GLU A 37 -26.08 33.23 20.45
N ARG A 38 -26.59 32.16 21.06
CA ARG A 38 -25.80 30.97 21.37
C ARG A 38 -25.47 30.22 20.08
N ARG A 39 -24.29 30.45 19.52
CA ARG A 39 -23.71 29.51 18.55
C ARG A 39 -23.47 28.17 19.25
N GLU A 40 -24.27 27.16 18.90
CA GLU A 40 -23.95 25.78 19.23
C GLU A 40 -22.66 25.38 18.49
N THR A 41 -21.56 25.30 19.23
CA THR A 41 -20.32 24.73 18.71
C THR A 41 -20.55 23.24 18.48
N ARG A 42 -20.70 22.84 17.21
CA ARG A 42 -20.50 21.44 16.81
C ARG A 42 -19.19 20.94 17.44
N PRO A 43 -19.14 19.73 18.00
CA PRO A 43 -17.89 19.20 18.54
C PRO A 43 -16.87 19.16 17.40
N ALA A 44 -15.81 19.96 17.52
CA ALA A 44 -14.67 19.86 16.63
C ALA A 44 -14.06 18.46 16.75
N ASP A 45 -13.52 17.93 15.64
CA ASP A 45 -12.85 16.64 15.63
C ASP A 45 -11.76 16.60 16.68
N ARG A 46 -12.02 15.90 17.79
CA ARG A 46 -10.98 15.48 18.72
C ARG A 46 -10.18 14.39 18.03
N GLN A 47 -9.21 14.80 17.22
CA GLN A 47 -8.08 13.95 16.89
C GLN A 47 -7.51 13.44 18.23
N GLU A 48 -7.56 12.12 18.44
CA GLU A 48 -6.82 11.52 19.54
C GLU A 48 -5.36 11.93 19.37
N ALA A 49 -4.78 12.63 20.35
CA ALA A 49 -3.38 13.00 20.29
C ALA A 49 -2.54 11.73 20.09
N LYS A 50 -1.62 11.74 19.12
CA LYS A 50 -0.71 10.60 18.84
C LYS A 50 -0.12 10.15 20.18
N PRO A 51 -0.27 8.87 20.58
CA PRO A 51 0.24 8.39 21.86
C PRO A 51 1.70 8.76 22.04
N ALA A 52 2.12 9.03 23.29
CA ALA A 52 3.51 9.36 23.57
C ALA A 52 4.41 8.25 23.00
N PRO A 53 5.36 8.58 22.10
CA PRO A 53 6.08 7.57 21.33
C PRO A 53 6.83 6.62 22.26
N ARG A 54 6.82 5.33 21.91
CA ARG A 54 7.48 4.26 22.66
C ARG A 54 8.93 4.66 22.95
N VAL A 55 9.33 4.67 24.22
CA VAL A 55 10.70 5.01 24.63
C VAL A 55 11.62 3.87 24.20
N LEU A 56 12.31 4.07 23.08
CA LEU A 56 13.26 3.11 22.55
C LEU A 56 14.59 3.21 23.29
N ALA A 57 15.04 2.08 23.84
CA ALA A 57 16.36 1.92 24.43
C ALA A 57 17.16 0.92 23.59
N ARG A 58 18.46 1.17 23.43
CA ARG A 58 19.35 0.22 22.73
C ARG A 58 19.33 -1.11 23.46
N ARG A 59 19.12 -2.20 22.73
CA ARG A 59 19.08 -3.56 23.29
C ARG A 59 20.50 -4.04 23.58
N GLU A 60 20.69 -4.71 24.72
CA GLU A 60 21.98 -5.28 25.13
C GLU A 60 22.27 -6.61 24.40
N GLY A 61 23.53 -7.04 24.46
CA GLY A 61 24.03 -8.24 23.80
C GLY A 61 24.66 -7.98 22.42
N SER A 62 25.14 -9.04 21.78
CA SER A 62 25.70 -8.96 20.43
C SER A 62 24.61 -8.71 19.38
N LEU A 63 24.92 -7.94 18.34
CA LEU A 63 24.07 -7.90 17.14
C LEU A 63 23.93 -9.31 16.54
N PRO A 64 22.83 -9.63 15.84
CA PRO A 64 22.74 -10.84 15.02
C PRO A 64 23.85 -10.92 13.96
N ALA A 65 24.10 -12.12 13.44
CA ALA A 65 24.88 -12.29 12.22
C ALA A 65 24.21 -11.53 11.05
N GLU A 66 24.93 -11.29 9.96
CA GLU A 66 24.45 -10.46 8.87
C GLU A 66 24.72 -11.06 7.49
N ARG A 67 23.79 -10.85 6.55
CA ARG A 67 23.96 -11.21 5.14
C ARG A 67 23.43 -10.11 4.24
N LEU A 68 24.35 -9.42 3.57
CA LEU A 68 24.06 -8.29 2.68
C LEU A 68 25.16 -8.11 1.61
N PRO A 69 24.82 -7.56 0.44
CA PRO A 69 23.45 -7.40 -0.07
C PRO A 69 22.86 -8.76 -0.44
N LEU A 70 21.62 -9.05 -0.05
CA LEU A 70 20.86 -10.18 -0.55
C LEU A 70 19.79 -9.66 -1.51
N ILE A 71 19.97 -9.90 -2.80
CA ILE A 71 18.94 -9.61 -3.81
C ILE A 71 18.02 -10.83 -3.91
N LEU A 72 16.71 -10.62 -3.77
CA LEU A 72 15.69 -11.65 -3.96
C LEU A 72 15.03 -11.42 -5.32
N GLU A 73 15.02 -12.44 -6.17
CA GLU A 73 14.48 -12.36 -7.53
C GLU A 73 13.23 -13.21 -7.68
N VAL A 74 12.14 -12.61 -8.18
CA VAL A 74 10.97 -13.34 -8.64
C VAL A 74 11.04 -13.49 -10.16
N ALA A 75 11.30 -14.72 -10.60
CA ALA A 75 11.21 -15.13 -11.99
C ALA A 75 9.75 -15.18 -12.47
N PRO A 76 9.48 -14.92 -13.75
CA PRO A 76 8.13 -15.04 -14.30
C PRO A 76 7.63 -16.49 -14.28
N ASN A 77 6.34 -16.64 -13.98
CA ASN A 77 5.65 -17.93 -13.89
C ASN A 77 4.50 -18.01 -14.92
N ALA A 78 3.51 -18.89 -14.70
CA ALA A 78 2.36 -19.09 -15.58
C ALA A 78 1.36 -17.92 -15.54
N ASP A 79 1.14 -17.35 -14.35
CA ASP A 79 0.12 -16.34 -14.07
C ASP A 79 0.70 -14.92 -13.99
N TYR A 80 1.98 -14.75 -13.68
CA TYR A 80 2.63 -13.44 -13.67
C TYR A 80 3.93 -13.40 -14.48
N ALA A 81 4.11 -12.32 -15.24
CA ALA A 81 5.40 -11.96 -15.82
C ALA A 81 5.49 -10.45 -16.10
N LEU A 82 6.60 -9.82 -15.70
CA LEU A 82 7.04 -8.57 -16.33
C LEU A 82 7.47 -8.90 -17.77
N LEU A 83 6.78 -8.33 -18.76
CA LEU A 83 7.03 -8.62 -20.17
C LEU A 83 8.09 -7.67 -20.74
N ASP A 84 7.96 -6.37 -20.45
CA ASP A 84 8.89 -5.31 -20.85
C ASP A 84 8.76 -4.10 -19.92
N SER A 85 9.80 -3.26 -19.93
CA SER A 85 9.85 -2.03 -19.11
C SER A 85 10.57 -0.92 -19.86
N GLY A 86 10.18 0.33 -19.62
CA GLY A 86 10.90 1.51 -20.12
C GLY A 86 10.01 2.71 -20.44
N ALA A 87 10.65 3.88 -20.55
CA ALA A 87 10.02 5.19 -20.71
C ALA A 87 8.92 5.43 -19.66
N GLY A 88 9.23 5.17 -18.39
CA GLY A 88 8.36 5.45 -17.23
C GLY A 88 7.17 4.51 -17.07
N GLU A 89 7.09 3.42 -17.83
CA GLU A 89 6.03 2.41 -17.73
C GLU A 89 6.58 0.98 -17.67
N LYS A 90 5.75 0.06 -17.18
CA LYS A 90 5.95 -1.40 -17.28
C LYS A 90 4.75 -2.08 -17.94
N LEU A 91 5.04 -3.12 -18.71
CA LEU A 91 4.08 -3.99 -19.38
C LEU A 91 4.14 -5.37 -18.72
N GLU A 92 3.03 -5.80 -18.13
CA GLU A 92 2.94 -7.00 -17.29
C GLU A 92 1.84 -7.95 -17.79
N GLN A 93 2.07 -9.26 -17.65
CA GLN A 93 1.04 -10.28 -17.78
C GLN A 93 0.50 -10.60 -16.37
N TYR A 94 -0.82 -10.55 -16.21
CA TYR A 94 -1.54 -11.02 -15.03
C TYR A 94 -2.68 -11.95 -15.49
N GLY A 95 -2.44 -13.26 -15.39
CA GLY A 95 -3.36 -14.30 -15.84
C GLY A 95 -3.72 -14.09 -17.31
N PRO A 96 -5.01 -13.89 -17.65
CA PRO A 96 -5.45 -13.64 -19.03
C PRO A 96 -5.05 -12.27 -19.59
N TYR A 97 -4.71 -11.28 -18.75
CA TYR A 97 -4.63 -9.87 -19.15
C TYR A 97 -3.19 -9.34 -19.30
N ARG A 98 -2.98 -8.55 -20.34
CA ARG A 98 -1.79 -7.70 -20.51
C ARG A 98 -2.10 -6.29 -20.00
N ILE A 99 -1.34 -5.84 -19.00
CA ILE A 99 -1.60 -4.64 -18.22
C ILE A 99 -0.41 -3.69 -18.34
N VAL A 100 -0.67 -2.41 -18.64
CA VAL A 100 0.33 -1.34 -18.58
C VAL A 100 0.12 -0.49 -17.33
N ARG A 101 1.21 -0.21 -16.60
CA ARG A 101 1.22 0.62 -15.40
C ARG A 101 2.40 1.61 -15.39
N PRO A 102 2.25 2.80 -14.77
CA PRO A 102 3.36 3.69 -14.47
C PRO A 102 4.42 3.03 -13.59
N GLU A 103 5.69 3.26 -13.92
CA GLU A 103 6.86 2.78 -13.20
C GLU A 103 8.01 3.80 -13.34
N GLY A 104 8.05 4.79 -12.44
CA GLY A 104 8.91 5.97 -12.59
C GLY A 104 10.41 5.68 -12.62
N GLN A 105 10.86 4.55 -12.06
CA GLN A 105 12.26 4.12 -12.11
C GLN A 105 12.67 3.50 -13.45
N ALA A 106 11.72 3.11 -14.31
CA ALA A 106 11.97 2.49 -15.62
C ALA A 106 12.39 3.55 -16.66
N ILE A 107 13.47 4.27 -16.38
CA ILE A 107 13.99 5.42 -17.15
C ILE A 107 14.73 5.01 -18.44
N TRP A 108 14.98 3.71 -18.62
CA TRP A 108 15.55 3.13 -19.83
C TRP A 108 14.53 3.04 -20.98
N GLN A 109 14.97 2.74 -22.19
CA GLN A 109 14.09 2.58 -23.36
C GLN A 109 13.42 1.20 -23.39
N ARG A 110 12.22 1.10 -23.97
CA ARG A 110 11.47 -0.15 -24.14
C ARG A 110 12.20 -1.10 -25.07
N ALA A 111 12.15 -2.41 -24.81
CA ALA A 111 12.83 -3.41 -25.64
C ALA A 111 11.87 -4.14 -26.60
N LEU A 112 10.57 -4.18 -26.31
CA LEU A 112 9.56 -4.70 -27.25
C LEU A 112 9.08 -3.59 -28.22
N PRO A 113 8.78 -3.92 -29.49
CA PRO A 113 8.20 -2.97 -30.45
C PRO A 113 6.83 -2.44 -30.00
N ALA A 114 6.48 -1.22 -30.42
CA ALA A 114 5.25 -0.51 -30.02
C ALA A 114 3.96 -1.36 -30.09
N LYS A 115 3.81 -2.20 -31.13
CA LYS A 115 2.68 -3.12 -31.30
C LYS A 115 2.42 -4.05 -30.10
N GLU A 116 3.44 -4.37 -29.29
CA GLU A 116 3.29 -5.19 -28.08
C GLU A 116 2.70 -4.39 -26.91
N TRP A 117 3.02 -3.09 -26.84
CA TRP A 117 2.47 -2.13 -25.88
C TRP A 117 1.07 -1.62 -26.29
N GLU A 118 0.73 -1.68 -27.58
CA GLU A 118 -0.62 -1.47 -28.11
C GLU A 118 -1.53 -2.69 -27.86
N ARG A 119 -0.95 -3.91 -27.88
CA ARG A 119 -1.65 -5.19 -27.67
C ARG A 119 -1.90 -5.45 -26.17
N VAL A 120 -2.71 -4.60 -25.54
CA VAL A 120 -2.97 -4.61 -24.09
C VAL A 120 -4.46 -4.58 -23.75
N ASP A 121 -4.81 -5.16 -22.61
CA ASP A 121 -6.18 -5.35 -22.13
C ASP A 121 -6.59 -4.21 -21.18
N ALA A 122 -5.64 -3.75 -20.36
CA ALA A 122 -5.85 -2.64 -19.43
C ALA A 122 -4.63 -1.71 -19.36
N ILE A 123 -4.87 -0.42 -19.18
CA ILE A 123 -3.86 0.63 -18.96
C ILE A 123 -4.30 1.44 -17.74
N PHE A 124 -3.43 1.60 -16.75
CA PHE A 124 -3.70 2.54 -15.64
C PHE A 124 -3.37 3.97 -16.07
N THR A 125 -4.28 4.91 -15.82
CA THR A 125 -4.12 6.32 -16.19
C THR A 125 -4.58 7.23 -15.06
N GLY A 126 -3.93 8.37 -14.83
CA GLY A 126 -4.28 9.31 -13.77
C GLY A 126 -3.08 9.69 -12.92
N ASP A 127 -3.31 9.88 -11.62
CA ASP A 127 -2.23 10.07 -10.65
C ASP A 127 -1.30 8.85 -10.63
N THR A 128 0.01 9.08 -10.54
CA THR A 128 1.05 8.04 -10.63
C THR A 128 1.65 7.64 -9.29
N ASP A 129 1.34 8.39 -8.21
CA ASP A 129 1.74 8.03 -6.86
C ASP A 129 1.08 6.71 -6.42
N GLU A 130 1.65 6.02 -5.43
CA GLU A 130 1.19 4.67 -5.05
C GLU A 130 -0.24 4.65 -4.51
N GLU A 131 -0.57 5.67 -3.72
CA GLU A 131 -1.92 5.95 -3.19
C GLU A 131 -2.70 6.93 -4.10
N GLY A 132 -2.17 7.21 -5.31
CA GLY A 132 -2.75 8.13 -6.27
C GLY A 132 -4.05 7.61 -6.90
N ILE A 133 -5.07 8.46 -6.95
CA ILE A 133 -6.35 8.10 -7.56
C ILE A 133 -6.25 8.19 -9.09
N GLY A 134 -6.46 7.05 -9.74
CA GLY A 134 -6.51 6.95 -11.20
C GLY A 134 -7.73 6.20 -11.71
N ARG A 135 -7.66 5.83 -12.99
CA ARG A 135 -8.71 5.19 -13.76
C ARG A 135 -8.09 4.20 -14.74
N TRP A 136 -8.67 3.01 -14.80
CA TRP A 136 -8.34 2.02 -15.81
C TRP A 136 -9.02 2.34 -17.15
N ARG A 137 -8.24 2.28 -18.22
CA ARG A 137 -8.70 2.28 -19.61
C ARG A 137 -8.58 0.86 -20.15
N PHE A 138 -9.64 0.34 -20.75
CA PHE A 138 -9.65 -0.97 -21.40
C PHE A 138 -9.74 -0.76 -22.93
N PRO A 139 -8.65 -0.95 -23.71
CA PRO A 139 -8.64 -0.57 -25.13
C PRO A 139 -9.47 -1.47 -26.05
N LYS A 140 -9.71 -2.73 -25.65
CA LYS A 140 -10.42 -3.74 -26.47
C LYS A 140 -11.93 -3.76 -26.19
N ALA A 141 -12.29 -3.97 -24.93
CA ALA A 141 -13.66 -4.02 -24.42
C ALA A 141 -13.64 -3.79 -22.89
N PRO A 142 -14.75 -3.39 -22.25
CA PRO A 142 -14.83 -3.29 -20.79
C PRO A 142 -14.52 -4.63 -20.11
N LEU A 143 -13.72 -4.59 -19.04
CA LEU A 143 -13.41 -5.76 -18.20
C LEU A 143 -14.21 -5.70 -16.89
N GLY A 144 -14.37 -6.86 -16.23
CA GLY A 144 -14.92 -6.94 -14.87
C GLY A 144 -13.95 -6.39 -13.82
N GLU A 145 -14.40 -6.20 -12.57
CA GLU A 145 -13.53 -5.71 -11.49
C GLU A 145 -12.38 -6.69 -11.18
N THR A 146 -12.63 -8.00 -11.30
CA THR A 146 -11.71 -9.06 -10.90
C THR A 146 -11.48 -10.11 -11.98
N TRP A 147 -10.39 -10.85 -11.86
CA TRP A 147 -10.08 -12.03 -12.67
C TRP A 147 -9.34 -13.09 -11.84
N PRO A 148 -9.46 -14.40 -12.18
CA PRO A 148 -8.76 -15.45 -11.48
C PRO A 148 -7.25 -15.40 -11.76
N MET A 149 -6.48 -15.69 -10.72
CA MET A 149 -5.02 -15.79 -10.70
C MET A 149 -4.60 -16.98 -9.83
N LYS A 150 -3.42 -17.54 -10.08
CA LYS A 150 -2.82 -18.59 -9.24
C LYS A 150 -1.41 -18.22 -8.77
N HIS A 151 -1.07 -18.64 -7.55
CA HIS A 151 0.30 -18.64 -7.03
C HIS A 151 0.51 -19.92 -6.23
N ASP A 152 1.46 -20.76 -6.65
CA ASP A 152 1.79 -22.04 -6.00
C ASP A 152 0.56 -22.94 -5.67
N GLY A 153 -0.47 -22.91 -6.52
CA GLY A 153 -1.70 -23.66 -6.31
C GLY A 153 -2.74 -22.98 -5.40
N ILE A 154 -2.44 -21.84 -4.77
CA ILE A 154 -3.47 -20.95 -4.18
C ILE A 154 -4.12 -20.15 -5.31
N ASP A 155 -5.42 -20.33 -5.48
CA ASP A 155 -6.28 -19.47 -6.32
C ASP A 155 -6.60 -18.16 -5.59
N TYR A 156 -6.54 -17.02 -6.29
CA TYR A 156 -6.87 -15.69 -5.76
C TYR A 156 -7.36 -14.74 -6.87
N LEU A 157 -7.89 -13.58 -6.48
CA LEU A 157 -8.39 -12.57 -7.42
C LEU A 157 -7.35 -11.48 -7.69
N GLY A 158 -6.95 -11.34 -8.96
CA GLY A 158 -6.46 -10.06 -9.47
C GLY A 158 -7.63 -9.07 -9.55
N ARG A 159 -7.37 -7.77 -9.34
CA ARG A 159 -8.43 -6.75 -9.21
C ARG A 159 -8.05 -5.37 -9.76
N PHE A 160 -8.89 -4.80 -10.62
CA PHE A 160 -8.79 -3.39 -11.03
C PHE A 160 -9.37 -2.50 -9.92
N THR A 161 -8.53 -1.69 -9.29
CA THR A 161 -8.92 -0.78 -8.21
C THR A 161 -8.87 0.69 -8.65
N SER A 162 -9.22 1.63 -7.78
CA SER A 162 -9.03 3.08 -8.03
C SER A 162 -7.56 3.53 -8.00
N PHE A 163 -6.63 2.64 -7.62
CA PHE A 163 -5.19 2.89 -7.48
C PHE A 163 -4.39 1.99 -8.44
N ARG A 164 -3.07 2.24 -8.55
CA ARG A 164 -2.16 1.51 -9.46
C ARG A 164 -1.94 0.01 -9.10
N HIS A 165 -2.37 -0.42 -7.92
CA HIS A 165 -2.22 -1.79 -7.45
C HIS A 165 -3.33 -2.72 -8.00
N VAL A 166 -2.96 -3.95 -8.36
CA VAL A 166 -3.85 -4.93 -9.03
C VAL A 166 -4.32 -6.07 -8.12
N GLY A 167 -4.35 -5.84 -6.81
CA GLY A 167 -4.74 -6.85 -5.81
C GLY A 167 -3.62 -7.81 -5.37
N VAL A 168 -2.42 -7.75 -5.96
CA VAL A 168 -1.27 -8.57 -5.56
C VAL A 168 0.05 -7.86 -5.87
N PHE A 169 1.09 -8.20 -5.10
CA PHE A 169 2.50 -7.85 -5.33
C PHE A 169 3.30 -9.15 -5.54
N PRO A 170 3.44 -9.66 -6.79
CA PRO A 170 4.10 -10.95 -7.07
C PRO A 170 5.55 -11.05 -6.59
N GLU A 171 6.25 -9.91 -6.47
CA GLU A 171 7.59 -9.79 -5.88
C GLU A 171 7.71 -10.39 -4.46
N GLN A 172 6.62 -10.34 -3.69
CA GLN A 172 6.57 -10.84 -2.30
C GLN A 172 6.68 -12.39 -2.21
N ALA A 173 6.57 -13.12 -3.33
CA ALA A 173 6.61 -14.59 -3.36
C ALA A 173 7.84 -15.19 -2.64
N SER A 174 9.02 -14.58 -2.81
CA SER A 174 10.27 -15.02 -2.18
C SER A 174 10.26 -14.96 -0.63
N HIS A 175 9.37 -14.16 -0.03
CA HIS A 175 9.10 -14.18 1.40
C HIS A 175 8.04 -15.21 1.80
N TRP A 176 7.03 -15.42 0.95
CA TRP A 176 5.98 -16.41 1.17
C TRP A 176 6.55 -17.84 1.16
N ASP A 177 7.41 -18.16 0.19
CA ASP A 177 8.10 -19.46 0.07
C ASP A 177 8.99 -19.73 1.30
N HIS A 178 9.77 -18.73 1.71
CA HIS A 178 10.64 -18.80 2.88
C HIS A 178 9.84 -19.03 4.18
N MET A 179 8.74 -18.31 4.35
CA MET A 179 7.84 -18.49 5.50
C MET A 179 7.20 -19.89 5.50
N ALA A 180 6.71 -20.37 4.35
CA ALA A 180 6.12 -21.71 4.23
C ALA A 180 7.15 -22.80 4.59
N GLY A 181 8.40 -22.64 4.13
CA GLY A 181 9.51 -23.51 4.51
C GLY A 181 9.78 -23.53 6.02
N LEU A 182 9.81 -22.36 6.68
CA LEU A 182 9.97 -22.27 8.13
C LEU A 182 8.81 -22.93 8.90
N ILE A 183 7.57 -22.71 8.47
CA ILE A 183 6.37 -23.32 9.09
C ILE A 183 6.44 -24.85 8.99
N ALA A 184 6.72 -25.39 7.81
CA ALA A 184 6.84 -26.83 7.59
C ALA A 184 8.02 -27.46 8.36
N ALA A 185 9.16 -26.76 8.43
CA ALA A 185 10.35 -27.22 9.13
C ALA A 185 10.18 -27.25 10.67
N ALA A 186 9.33 -26.40 11.23
CA ALA A 186 9.17 -26.23 12.67
C ALA A 186 8.59 -27.46 13.40
N LYS A 187 7.82 -28.33 12.70
CA LYS A 187 7.23 -29.59 13.21
C LYS A 187 6.42 -29.41 14.51
N ARG A 188 5.76 -28.26 14.65
CA ARG A 188 4.91 -27.85 15.78
C ARG A 188 3.85 -26.86 15.27
N PRO A 189 2.79 -26.55 16.04
CA PRO A 189 1.94 -25.40 15.75
C PRO A 189 2.79 -24.12 15.67
N VAL A 190 2.56 -23.32 14.64
CA VAL A 190 3.25 -22.04 14.39
C VAL A 190 2.22 -20.92 14.36
N LYS A 191 2.46 -19.84 15.11
CA LYS A 191 1.58 -18.66 15.13
C LYS A 191 2.18 -17.54 14.26
N VAL A 192 1.46 -17.14 13.22
CA VAL A 192 1.88 -16.10 12.27
C VAL A 192 1.04 -14.85 12.49
N LEU A 193 1.71 -13.70 12.64
CA LEU A 193 1.10 -12.38 12.57
C LEU A 193 1.45 -11.74 11.23
N ASN A 194 0.46 -11.20 10.52
CA ASN A 194 0.64 -10.43 9.31
C ASN A 194 0.01 -9.03 9.50
N LEU A 195 0.84 -7.99 9.57
CA LEU A 195 0.43 -6.59 9.73
C LEU A 195 0.51 -5.84 8.40
N PHE A 196 -0.45 -4.96 8.14
CA PHE A 196 -0.67 -4.34 6.82
C PHE A 196 -0.93 -5.43 5.75
N GLY A 197 -1.72 -6.44 6.13
CA GLY A 197 -1.82 -7.68 5.37
C GLY A 197 -2.50 -7.59 4.00
N TYR A 198 -3.11 -6.45 3.66
CA TYR A 198 -3.70 -6.14 2.36
C TYR A 198 -4.67 -7.25 1.87
N THR A 199 -4.47 -7.81 0.68
CA THR A 199 -5.30 -8.88 0.09
C THR A 199 -4.97 -10.29 0.60
N GLY A 200 -4.09 -10.40 1.60
CA GLY A 200 -3.94 -11.59 2.43
C GLY A 200 -3.15 -12.77 1.86
N LEU A 201 -2.52 -12.65 0.69
CA LEU A 201 -1.79 -13.77 0.07
C LEU A 201 -0.78 -14.44 1.01
N ALA A 202 0.04 -13.65 1.74
CA ALA A 202 0.95 -14.17 2.75
C ALA A 202 0.22 -14.96 3.86
N SER A 203 -0.94 -14.47 4.31
CA SER A 203 -1.78 -15.14 5.30
C SER A 203 -2.37 -16.46 4.77
N LEU A 204 -2.72 -16.53 3.49
CA LEU A 204 -3.20 -17.77 2.86
C LEU A 204 -2.07 -18.79 2.70
N VAL A 205 -0.87 -18.37 2.29
CA VAL A 205 0.31 -19.24 2.23
C VAL A 205 0.65 -19.81 3.61
N ALA A 206 0.67 -18.97 4.65
CA ALA A 206 0.90 -19.39 6.03
C ALA A 206 -0.15 -20.39 6.53
N ALA A 207 -1.44 -20.10 6.30
CA ALA A 207 -2.56 -20.93 6.72
C ALA A 207 -2.57 -22.30 6.01
N ARG A 208 -2.24 -22.32 4.71
CA ARG A 208 -2.05 -23.54 3.91
C ARG A 208 -0.86 -24.37 4.41
N ALA A 209 0.23 -23.71 4.82
CA ALA A 209 1.39 -24.39 5.42
C ALA A 209 1.12 -24.94 6.84
N GLY A 210 -0.05 -24.67 7.43
CA GLY A 210 -0.49 -25.22 8.72
C GLY A 210 -0.34 -24.28 9.92
N ALA A 211 -0.09 -22.98 9.70
CA ALA A 211 -0.01 -22.01 10.78
C ALA A 211 -1.39 -21.53 11.28
N GLU A 212 -1.45 -21.18 12.58
CA GLU A 212 -2.48 -20.30 13.12
C GLU A 212 -2.17 -18.86 12.71
N VAL A 213 -3.05 -18.20 11.96
CA VAL A 213 -2.76 -16.88 11.37
C VAL A 213 -3.63 -15.80 12.02
N THR A 214 -3.01 -14.70 12.44
CA THR A 214 -3.70 -13.43 12.66
C THR A 214 -3.31 -12.47 11.54
N HIS A 215 -4.30 -11.94 10.84
CA HIS A 215 -4.14 -10.96 9.79
C HIS A 215 -4.74 -9.63 10.25
N VAL A 216 -4.00 -8.54 10.10
CA VAL A 216 -4.38 -7.19 10.53
C VAL A 216 -4.21 -6.21 9.38
N ASP A 217 -5.28 -5.48 9.07
CA ASP A 217 -5.26 -4.37 8.12
C ASP A 217 -6.24 -3.27 8.58
N ALA A 218 -5.92 -2.00 8.33
CA ALA A 218 -6.80 -0.89 8.69
C ALA A 218 -8.01 -0.80 7.75
N SER A 219 -7.88 -1.27 6.51
CA SER A 219 -8.91 -1.22 5.49
C SER A 219 -9.88 -2.39 5.63
N LYS A 220 -11.10 -2.10 6.09
CA LYS A 220 -12.24 -3.04 6.01
C LYS A 220 -12.46 -3.56 4.58
N LYS A 221 -12.08 -2.80 3.55
CA LYS A 221 -12.16 -3.21 2.14
C LYS A 221 -11.09 -4.27 1.81
N ALA A 222 -9.85 -4.09 2.27
CA ALA A 222 -8.79 -5.08 2.11
C ALA A 222 -9.11 -6.39 2.85
N ILE A 223 -9.61 -6.31 4.08
CA ILE A 223 -10.13 -7.50 4.81
C ILE A 223 -11.28 -8.20 4.08
N GLY A 224 -12.11 -7.46 3.34
CA GLY A 224 -13.11 -8.06 2.44
C GLY A 224 -12.44 -8.86 1.31
N TRP A 225 -11.56 -8.22 0.55
CA TRP A 225 -10.81 -8.85 -0.54
C TRP A 225 -9.97 -10.06 -0.09
N ALA A 226 -9.40 -10.01 1.11
CA ALA A 226 -8.60 -11.10 1.66
C ALA A 226 -9.46 -12.32 2.06
N ARG A 227 -10.73 -12.09 2.44
CA ARG A 227 -11.72 -13.17 2.64
C ARG A 227 -12.23 -13.74 1.32
N GLU A 228 -12.51 -12.89 0.32
CA GLU A 228 -12.82 -13.35 -1.04
C GLU A 228 -11.69 -14.25 -1.59
N ASN A 229 -10.43 -13.91 -1.33
CA ASN A 229 -9.28 -14.76 -1.65
C ASN A 229 -9.21 -16.04 -0.78
N GLN A 230 -9.60 -16.02 0.50
CA GLN A 230 -9.67 -17.23 1.35
C GLN A 230 -10.71 -18.23 0.84
N GLU A 231 -11.88 -17.71 0.44
CA GLU A 231 -12.98 -18.50 -0.13
C GLU A 231 -12.56 -19.08 -1.50
N MET A 232 -11.97 -18.26 -2.38
CA MET A 232 -11.48 -18.70 -3.68
C MET A 232 -10.36 -19.76 -3.58
N ALA A 233 -9.45 -19.61 -2.62
CA ALA A 233 -8.37 -20.57 -2.37
C ALA A 233 -8.86 -21.91 -1.77
N GLY A 234 -10.15 -22.03 -1.41
CA GLY A 234 -10.67 -23.20 -0.71
C GLY A 234 -10.18 -23.34 0.74
N LEU A 235 -9.66 -22.27 1.34
CA LEU A 235 -9.02 -22.26 2.66
C LEU A 235 -9.97 -21.78 3.77
N GLY A 236 -11.28 -21.86 3.56
CA GLY A 236 -12.32 -21.44 4.52
C GLY A 236 -12.33 -22.24 5.84
N ASP A 237 -11.70 -23.42 5.87
CA ASP A 237 -11.52 -24.23 7.08
C ASP A 237 -10.30 -23.81 7.93
N LYS A 238 -9.40 -22.98 7.39
CA LYS A 238 -8.12 -22.67 8.03
C LYS A 238 -8.25 -21.63 9.15
N PRO A 239 -7.42 -21.72 10.21
CA PRO A 239 -7.48 -20.81 11.36
C PRO A 239 -6.89 -19.42 11.05
N ILE A 240 -7.63 -18.60 10.30
CA ILE A 240 -7.28 -17.21 9.98
C ILE A 240 -8.18 -16.23 10.76
N ARG A 241 -7.58 -15.52 11.71
CA ARG A 241 -8.22 -14.44 12.48
C ARG A 241 -8.06 -13.10 11.76
N TRP A 242 -9.11 -12.67 11.09
CA TRP A 242 -9.22 -11.39 10.39
C TRP A 242 -9.51 -10.22 11.34
N ILE A 243 -8.63 -9.22 11.40
CA ILE A 243 -8.75 -8.03 12.25
C ILE A 243 -8.77 -6.76 11.38
N VAL A 244 -9.78 -5.90 11.57
CA VAL A 244 -9.82 -4.53 11.02
C VAL A 244 -9.30 -3.57 12.09
N GLU A 245 -8.01 -3.22 12.07
CA GLU A 245 -7.42 -2.33 13.07
C GLU A 245 -6.13 -1.65 12.58
N ASP A 246 -5.74 -0.56 13.24
CA ASP A 246 -4.38 -0.01 13.16
C ASP A 246 -3.35 -1.03 13.66
N ALA A 247 -2.25 -1.20 12.92
CA ALA A 247 -1.25 -2.23 13.20
C ALA A 247 -0.47 -1.98 14.51
N VAL A 248 -0.20 -0.72 14.85
CA VAL A 248 0.54 -0.37 16.07
C VAL A 248 -0.34 -0.59 17.31
N LYS A 249 -1.55 -0.02 17.32
CA LYS A 249 -2.56 -0.27 18.37
C LYS A 249 -2.93 -1.74 18.49
N PHE A 250 -2.86 -2.52 17.41
CA PHE A 250 -3.00 -3.97 17.50
C PHE A 250 -1.83 -4.61 18.28
N ALA A 251 -0.59 -4.35 17.87
CA ALA A 251 0.61 -4.92 18.48
C ALA A 251 0.77 -4.53 19.97
N GLU A 252 0.53 -3.28 20.34
CA GLU A 252 0.53 -2.79 21.74
C GLU A 252 -0.43 -3.59 22.65
N ARG A 253 -1.60 -3.98 22.12
CA ARG A 253 -2.59 -4.75 22.88
C ARG A 253 -2.19 -6.22 22.98
N GLU A 254 -1.57 -6.79 21.95
CA GLU A 254 -1.02 -8.15 22.01
C GLU A 254 0.18 -8.24 22.98
N GLU A 255 1.06 -7.23 23.00
CA GLU A 255 2.11 -7.07 24.02
C GLU A 255 1.50 -7.09 25.42
N ARG A 256 0.54 -6.19 25.69
CA ARG A 256 -0.18 -6.06 26.97
C ARG A 256 -1.01 -7.29 27.36
N ARG A 257 -1.45 -8.11 26.41
CA ARG A 257 -2.18 -9.38 26.65
C ARG A 257 -1.25 -10.55 26.99
N GLY A 258 0.05 -10.44 26.72
CA GLY A 258 0.94 -11.60 26.71
C GLY A 258 0.76 -12.51 25.49
N SER A 259 0.03 -12.07 24.45
CA SER A 259 -0.05 -12.79 23.17
C SER A 259 1.33 -12.89 22.53
N ARG A 260 1.67 -14.05 21.95
CA ARG A 260 2.98 -14.27 21.30
C ARG A 260 2.86 -14.99 19.96
N TYR A 261 3.78 -14.67 19.05
CA TYR A 261 3.85 -15.14 17.67
C TYR A 261 5.23 -15.71 17.35
N ASP A 262 5.27 -16.69 16.45
CA ASP A 262 6.50 -17.36 16.00
C ASP A 262 7.08 -16.70 14.75
N ILE A 263 6.21 -16.16 13.89
CA ILE A 263 6.58 -15.36 12.73
C ILE A 263 5.77 -14.07 12.75
N VAL A 264 6.43 -12.94 12.53
CA VAL A 264 5.76 -11.64 12.31
C VAL A 264 6.18 -11.10 10.94
N LEU A 265 5.19 -10.85 10.08
CA LEU A 265 5.35 -10.09 8.84
C LEU A 265 4.76 -8.70 9.05
N PHE A 266 5.40 -7.67 8.48
CA PHE A 266 4.83 -6.34 8.39
C PHE A 266 5.30 -5.64 7.11
N ASP A 267 4.33 -5.13 6.33
CA ASP A 267 4.55 -4.45 5.05
C ASP A 267 4.06 -2.98 5.12
N PRO A 268 4.63 -2.14 6.00
CA PRO A 268 4.13 -0.80 6.24
C PRO A 268 4.29 0.13 5.01
N PRO A 269 3.24 0.89 4.64
CA PRO A 269 3.33 1.89 3.59
C PRO A 269 4.18 3.10 4.04
N ALA A 270 4.57 3.96 3.09
CA ALA A 270 5.37 5.16 3.38
C ALA A 270 4.61 6.18 4.28
N TYR A 271 3.31 6.32 4.02
CA TYR A 271 2.32 7.06 4.80
C TYR A 271 1.11 6.14 5.01
N GLY A 272 0.25 6.40 5.99
CA GLY A 272 -0.97 5.62 6.14
C GLY A 272 -1.92 6.15 7.19
N ARG A 273 -3.14 5.58 7.24
CA ARG A 273 -4.13 5.90 8.26
C ARG A 273 -4.82 4.68 8.86
N GLY A 274 -4.93 4.67 10.18
CA GLY A 274 -5.72 3.69 10.93
C GLY A 274 -7.24 3.95 10.84
N PRO A 275 -8.09 3.00 11.27
CA PRO A 275 -9.54 3.08 11.07
C PRO A 275 -10.24 4.22 11.82
N LYS A 276 -9.58 4.84 12.80
CA LYS A 276 -10.09 6.01 13.55
C LYS A 276 -9.35 7.31 13.18
N GLY A 277 -8.55 7.29 12.11
CA GLY A 277 -7.75 8.43 11.68
C GLY A 277 -6.40 8.55 12.37
N GLU A 278 -5.91 7.48 13.03
CA GLU A 278 -4.50 7.35 13.42
C GLU A 278 -3.60 7.66 12.21
N VAL A 279 -2.47 8.34 12.39
CA VAL A 279 -1.54 8.69 11.31
C VAL A 279 -0.25 7.90 11.44
N TRP A 280 0.07 7.15 10.39
CA TRP A 280 1.31 6.39 10.23
C TRP A 280 2.28 7.15 9.31
N GLN A 281 3.54 7.26 9.73
CA GLN A 281 4.64 7.76 8.90
C GLN A 281 5.85 6.83 9.06
N LEU A 282 6.31 6.21 7.96
CA LEU A 282 7.30 5.13 7.99
C LEU A 282 8.55 5.47 8.81
N PHE A 283 9.16 6.63 8.61
CA PHE A 283 10.40 7.01 9.31
C PHE A 283 10.20 7.44 10.77
N GLU A 284 8.98 7.76 11.21
CA GLU A 284 8.67 8.05 12.62
C GLU A 284 8.31 6.77 13.39
N ASP A 285 7.46 5.94 12.81
CA ASP A 285 6.71 4.91 13.54
C ASP A 285 7.32 3.50 13.39
N LEU A 286 8.07 3.24 12.31
CA LEU A 286 8.73 1.95 12.07
C LEU A 286 9.67 1.49 13.20
N PRO A 287 10.48 2.36 13.84
CA PRO A 287 11.30 1.94 14.97
C PRO A 287 10.47 1.48 16.18
N GLY A 288 9.34 2.15 16.45
CA GLY A 288 8.40 1.76 17.51
C GLY A 288 7.70 0.44 17.21
N LEU A 289 7.25 0.25 15.97
CA LEU A 289 6.61 -0.98 15.53
C LEU A 289 7.58 -2.17 15.54
N THR A 290 8.84 -1.99 15.12
CA THR A 290 9.83 -3.08 15.08
C THR A 290 10.15 -3.61 16.48
N ASP A 291 10.23 -2.73 17.48
CA ASP A 291 10.43 -3.15 18.88
C ASP A 291 9.19 -3.85 19.48
N LEU A 292 7.97 -3.43 19.10
CA LEU A 292 6.73 -4.15 19.41
C LEU A 292 6.71 -5.54 18.75
N CYS A 293 7.14 -5.67 17.49
CA CYS A 293 7.26 -6.94 16.80
C CYS A 293 8.22 -7.90 17.52
N ARG A 294 9.32 -7.40 18.12
CA ARG A 294 10.21 -8.21 18.98
C ARG A 294 9.53 -8.61 20.29
N SER A 295 8.83 -7.71 20.98
CA SER A 295 8.30 -8.00 22.33
C SER A 295 7.13 -9.01 22.33
N ILE A 296 6.47 -9.18 21.17
CA ILE A 296 5.43 -10.18 20.94
C ILE A 296 5.94 -11.51 20.36
N LEU A 297 7.25 -11.80 20.39
CA LEU A 297 7.79 -13.09 19.95
C LEU A 297 7.69 -14.21 21.00
N THR A 298 7.40 -15.44 20.56
CA THR A 298 7.46 -16.63 21.42
C THR A 298 8.89 -16.88 21.94
N PRO A 299 9.07 -17.74 22.98
CA PRO A 299 10.41 -18.14 23.45
C PRO A 299 11.23 -18.99 22.45
N LYS A 300 10.67 -19.35 21.28
CA LYS A 300 11.32 -20.09 20.20
C LYS A 300 10.81 -19.58 18.83
N PRO A 301 11.01 -18.29 18.51
CA PRO A 301 10.49 -17.72 17.29
C PRO A 301 11.26 -18.26 16.07
N LEU A 302 10.75 -18.01 14.88
CA LEU A 302 11.33 -18.50 13.63
C LEU A 302 11.87 -17.35 12.76
N ALA A 303 11.08 -16.29 12.57
CA ALA A 303 11.49 -15.13 11.79
C ALA A 303 10.68 -13.86 12.09
N VAL A 304 11.25 -12.70 11.76
CA VAL A 304 10.54 -11.42 11.64
C VAL A 304 10.92 -10.81 10.30
N VAL A 305 9.93 -10.47 9.48
CA VAL A 305 10.10 -9.96 8.10
C VAL A 305 9.47 -8.57 7.97
N LEU A 306 10.30 -7.61 7.58
CA LEU A 306 9.92 -6.26 7.19
C LEU A 306 10.14 -6.10 5.69
N THR A 307 9.11 -5.65 4.97
CA THR A 307 9.22 -5.11 3.60
C THR A 307 8.78 -3.65 3.54
N ALA A 308 9.32 -2.90 2.58
CA ALA A 308 9.02 -1.48 2.43
C ALA A 308 9.19 -1.01 0.98
N TYR A 309 8.13 -0.44 0.40
CA TYR A 309 8.11 0.12 -0.95
C TYR A 309 8.71 1.54 -1.06
N SER A 310 9.21 2.10 0.05
CA SER A 310 9.84 3.43 0.09
C SER A 310 11.29 3.42 -0.43
N ILE A 311 11.45 3.28 -1.75
CA ILE A 311 12.74 3.20 -2.48
C ILE A 311 13.64 4.44 -2.27
N ARG A 312 13.14 5.54 -1.67
CA ARG A 312 13.98 6.68 -1.26
C ARG A 312 14.93 6.36 -0.09
N ALA A 313 14.70 5.28 0.64
CA ALA A 313 15.66 4.74 1.61
C ALA A 313 16.57 3.68 0.96
N SER A 314 17.77 3.50 1.51
CA SER A 314 18.56 2.30 1.25
C SER A 314 18.13 1.18 2.19
N PHE A 315 18.18 -0.08 1.73
CA PHE A 315 17.97 -1.25 2.59
C PHE A 315 18.89 -1.28 3.81
N PHE A 316 20.07 -0.62 3.76
CA PHE A 316 20.96 -0.44 4.91
C PHE A 316 20.27 0.23 6.12
N ALA A 317 19.30 1.11 5.92
CA ALA A 317 18.58 1.77 7.01
C ALA A 317 17.68 0.78 7.79
N ILE A 318 16.88 -0.01 7.08
CA ILE A 318 16.03 -1.04 7.69
C ILE A 318 16.83 -2.26 8.17
N HIS A 319 18.01 -2.51 7.57
CA HIS A 319 18.97 -3.49 8.06
C HIS A 319 19.53 -3.10 9.44
N ALA A 320 20.03 -1.87 9.59
CA ALA A 320 20.57 -1.36 10.85
C ALA A 320 19.51 -1.36 11.96
N LEU A 321 18.30 -0.86 11.67
CA LEU A 321 17.16 -0.90 12.59
C LEU A 321 16.87 -2.33 13.08
N MET A 322 16.81 -3.30 12.17
CA MET A 322 16.56 -4.69 12.53
C MET A 322 17.70 -5.28 13.36
N ARG A 323 18.98 -5.01 13.06
CA ARG A 323 20.09 -5.53 13.89
C ARG A 323 20.14 -4.95 15.29
N ASP A 324 19.98 -3.64 15.48
CA ASP A 324 19.90 -3.05 16.82
C ASP A 324 18.63 -3.52 17.55
N THR A 325 17.50 -3.66 16.86
CA THR A 325 16.25 -4.14 17.47
C THR A 325 16.32 -5.62 17.86
N PHE A 326 17.05 -6.48 17.13
CA PHE A 326 17.20 -7.91 17.43
C PHE A 326 18.49 -8.29 18.18
N ALA A 327 19.25 -7.32 18.68
CA ALA A 327 20.46 -7.56 19.49
C ALA A 327 20.20 -8.46 20.71
N GLY A 328 21.14 -9.38 20.98
CA GLY A 328 21.04 -10.36 22.06
C GLY A 328 20.10 -11.54 21.79
N MET A 329 19.41 -11.62 20.64
CA MET A 329 18.58 -12.80 20.28
C MET A 329 19.33 -13.88 19.49
N GLY A 330 20.55 -13.61 19.04
CA GLY A 330 21.24 -14.47 18.09
C GLY A 330 20.63 -14.36 16.69
N GLY A 331 20.62 -15.46 15.95
CA GLY A 331 20.11 -15.51 14.58
C GLY A 331 20.91 -14.68 13.57
N THR A 332 20.31 -14.47 12.40
CA THR A 332 20.87 -13.71 11.27
C THR A 332 19.87 -12.66 10.77
N VAL A 333 20.34 -11.45 10.46
CA VAL A 333 19.58 -10.47 9.69
C VAL A 333 20.06 -10.49 8.23
N GLU A 334 19.16 -10.85 7.31
CA GLU A 334 19.37 -10.78 5.87
C GLU A 334 18.63 -9.58 5.29
N SER A 335 19.26 -8.81 4.40
CA SER A 335 18.64 -7.59 3.84
C SER A 335 19.11 -7.23 2.44
N GLY A 336 18.27 -6.52 1.71
CA GLY A 336 18.52 -6.07 0.34
C GLY A 336 17.24 -5.63 -0.34
N GLU A 337 17.10 -6.01 -1.61
CA GLU A 337 16.00 -5.59 -2.49
C GLU A 337 15.30 -6.78 -3.13
N LEU A 338 14.00 -6.61 -3.39
CA LEU A 338 13.20 -7.50 -4.23
C LEU A 338 13.25 -6.98 -5.66
N ILE A 339 13.56 -7.87 -6.60
CA ILE A 339 13.57 -7.57 -8.03
C ILE A 339 12.64 -8.50 -8.79
N ILE A 340 12.05 -7.97 -9.86
CA ILE A 340 11.36 -8.73 -10.89
C ILE A 340 12.21 -8.67 -12.16
N ARG A 341 12.51 -9.82 -12.76
CA ARG A 341 13.22 -9.87 -14.05
C ARG A 341 12.24 -9.94 -15.21
N GLU A 342 12.40 -9.03 -16.17
CA GLU A 342 11.54 -8.98 -17.36
C GLU A 342 11.87 -10.09 -18.38
N LYS A 343 10.90 -10.40 -19.26
CA LYS A 343 11.10 -11.32 -20.39
C LYS A 343 11.76 -10.71 -21.64
N SER A 344 11.80 -9.38 -21.79
CA SER A 344 12.27 -8.72 -23.02
C SER A 344 13.80 -8.63 -23.15
N ALA A 345 14.46 -7.76 -22.38
CA ALA A 345 15.91 -7.58 -22.38
C ALA A 345 16.59 -8.11 -21.10
N GLY A 346 15.84 -8.84 -20.26
CA GLY A 346 16.35 -9.47 -19.05
C GLY A 346 16.77 -8.52 -17.93
N ARG A 347 16.40 -7.23 -18.01
CA ARG A 347 16.65 -6.24 -16.96
C ARG A 347 15.93 -6.62 -15.67
N ALA A 348 16.54 -6.25 -14.55
CA ALA A 348 15.93 -6.30 -13.23
C ALA A 348 15.22 -4.97 -12.94
N LEU A 349 13.97 -5.04 -12.50
CA LEU A 349 13.22 -3.93 -11.93
C LEU A 349 13.15 -4.12 -10.42
N SER A 350 13.68 -3.18 -9.64
CA SER A 350 13.56 -3.21 -8.17
C SER A 350 12.14 -2.79 -7.76
N THR A 351 11.58 -3.41 -6.73
CA THR A 351 10.18 -3.19 -6.31
C THR A 351 10.07 -2.71 -4.88
N SER A 352 10.84 -3.30 -3.96
CA SER A 352 10.79 -2.99 -2.54
C SER A 352 12.09 -3.39 -1.83
N LEU A 353 12.34 -2.73 -0.70
CA LEU A 353 13.40 -3.08 0.24
C LEU A 353 12.88 -4.18 1.17
N PHE A 354 13.76 -5.05 1.67
CA PHE A 354 13.43 -5.94 2.78
C PHE A 354 14.55 -6.04 3.82
N SER A 355 14.14 -6.43 5.02
CA SER A 355 15.02 -6.90 6.07
C SER A 355 14.31 -8.00 6.86
N ARG A 356 14.93 -9.18 6.98
CA ARG A 356 14.40 -10.28 7.80
C ARG A 356 15.41 -10.73 8.84
N TRP A 357 14.95 -10.84 10.09
CA TRP A 357 15.64 -11.60 11.12
C TRP A 357 15.14 -13.05 11.10
N VAL A 358 16.05 -14.01 11.20
CA VAL A 358 15.78 -15.45 11.29
C VAL A 358 16.55 -15.99 12.50
N ALA A 359 15.90 -16.84 13.30
CA ALA A 359 16.41 -17.33 14.59
C ALA A 359 17.62 -18.27 14.50
#